data_AF-A0AA97E2X1-F1
#
_entry.id   AF-A0AA97E2X1-F1
#
_cell.length_a   1.000
_cell.length_b   1.000
_cell.length_c   1.000
_cell.angle_alpha   90.00
_cell.angle_beta   90.00
_cell.angle_gamma   90.00
#
_symmetry.space_group_name_H-M   'P 1'
#
loop_
_entity.id
_entity.type
_entity.pdbx_description
1 polymer ?
#
loop_
_entity_poly.entity_id
_entity_poly.type
_entity_poly.pdbx_seq_one_letter_code
_entity_poly.pdbx_strand_id
1 'polypeptide(L)'
;MAIPPLDCRVLPALFAYARICRRSPAVLAAAHLINETRALPIMKPLANTLCPLCGAANECQPAQAGSFDVACWCMTTTINAQALARVPAEMGDTACLCPRCAAGENLAVNAEGVSKR
;
A
#
# COMPACT_ATOMS: atom_id res chain seq x y z
N MET A 1 -43.14 -29.57 8.75
CA MET A 1 -44.51 -29.03 8.65
C MET A 1 -45.03 -28.92 10.08
N ALA A 2 -45.43 -27.80 10.67
CA ALA A 2 -45.65 -26.42 10.26
C ALA A 2 -45.45 -25.52 11.50
N ILE A 3 -44.93 -24.31 11.32
CA ILE A 3 -44.77 -23.28 12.37
C ILE A 3 -46.13 -22.56 12.50
N PRO A 4 -46.72 -22.40 13.70
CA PRO A 4 -47.96 -21.63 13.85
C PRO A 4 -47.72 -20.12 13.65
N PRO A 5 -48.68 -19.38 13.05
CA PRO A 5 -48.52 -17.96 12.76
C PRO A 5 -48.62 -17.13 14.06
N LEU A 6 -47.64 -16.26 14.29
CA LEU A 6 -47.68 -15.25 15.34
C LEU A 6 -48.50 -14.05 14.86
N ASP A 7 -49.57 -13.77 15.59
CA ASP A 7 -50.51 -12.66 15.41
C ASP A 7 -49.85 -11.30 15.70
N CYS A 8 -50.02 -10.34 14.78
CA CYS A 8 -49.37 -9.01 14.79
C CYS A 8 -50.09 -7.93 15.61
N ARG A 9 -51.04 -8.25 16.49
CA ARG A 9 -51.93 -7.22 17.09
C ARG A 9 -51.51 -6.54 18.39
N VAL A 10 -50.28 -6.71 18.90
CA VAL A 10 -49.90 -6.09 20.19
C VAL A 10 -48.54 -5.37 20.14
N LEU A 11 -48.48 -4.16 19.57
CA LEU A 11 -47.44 -3.18 19.94
C LEU A 11 -47.87 -1.71 19.66
N PRO A 12 -48.24 -0.92 20.67
CA PRO A 12 -48.24 0.54 20.59
C PRO A 12 -47.06 1.10 21.37
N ALA A 13 -45.89 1.23 20.73
CA ALA A 13 -44.75 1.96 21.30
C ALA A 13 -43.83 2.63 20.26
N LEU A 14 -44.06 2.42 18.96
CA LEU A 14 -43.12 2.88 17.92
C LEU A 14 -43.30 4.34 17.51
N PHE A 15 -44.47 4.96 17.74
CA PHE A 15 -44.71 6.33 17.29
C PHE A 15 -44.07 7.41 18.17
N ALA A 16 -43.79 7.12 19.46
CA ALA A 16 -43.15 8.08 20.35
C ALA A 16 -41.63 8.20 20.11
N TYR A 17 -40.98 7.13 19.63
CA TYR A 17 -39.53 7.10 19.45
C TYR A 17 -39.05 7.91 18.24
N ALA A 18 -39.86 8.01 17.17
CA ALA A 18 -39.44 8.64 15.92
C ALA A 18 -39.25 10.18 16.00
N ARG A 19 -39.84 10.85 17.00
CA ARG A 19 -39.81 12.32 17.13
C ARG A 19 -38.68 12.84 18.01
N ILE A 20 -38.11 12.01 18.88
CA ILE A 20 -37.06 12.41 19.84
C ILE A 20 -35.66 12.42 19.21
N CYS A 21 -35.40 11.60 18.19
CA CYS A 21 -34.05 11.47 17.61
C CYS A 21 -33.57 12.64 16.73
N ARG A 22 -34.43 13.59 16.30
CA ARG A 22 -34.02 14.68 15.38
C ARG A 22 -33.61 16.00 16.03
N ARG A 23 -33.62 16.12 17.36
CA ARG A 23 -33.41 17.40 18.07
C ARG A 23 -32.41 17.31 19.23
N SER A 24 -31.41 16.43 19.15
CA SER A 24 -30.33 16.40 20.14
C SER A 24 -29.18 17.34 19.73
N PRO A 25 -28.87 18.40 20.49
CA PRO A 25 -27.77 19.32 20.21
C PRO A 25 -26.39 18.64 20.25
N ALA A 26 -26.27 17.43 20.80
CA ALA A 26 -25.08 16.60 20.75
C ALA A 26 -24.67 16.19 19.31
N VAL A 27 -25.62 16.08 18.37
CA VAL A 27 -25.32 15.73 16.98
C VAL A 27 -24.68 16.92 16.24
N LEU A 28 -25.08 18.16 16.57
CA LEU A 28 -24.48 19.35 15.96
C LEU A 28 -23.06 19.64 16.47
N ALA A 29 -22.74 19.31 17.72
CA ALA A 29 -21.40 19.48 18.26
C ALA A 29 -20.37 18.49 17.66
N ALA A 30 -20.80 17.29 17.24
CA ALA A 30 -19.92 16.30 16.61
C ALA A 30 -19.53 16.68 15.16
N ALA A 31 -20.31 17.50 14.47
CA ALA A 31 -20.05 17.89 13.08
C ALA A 31 -18.97 18.97 12.93
N HIS A 32 -18.57 19.65 14.02
CA HIS A 32 -17.58 20.74 13.96
C HIS A 32 -16.12 20.28 14.13
N LEU A 33 -15.87 19.00 14.46
CA LEU A 33 -14.52 18.43 14.61
C LEU A 33 -13.99 17.71 13.35
N ILE A 34 -14.74 17.70 12.25
CA ILE A 34 -14.30 17.09 10.98
C ILE A 34 -13.68 18.09 9.99
N ASN A 35 -13.54 19.37 10.37
CA ASN A 35 -13.10 20.45 9.47
C ASN A 35 -11.61 20.83 9.60
N GLU A 36 -10.73 19.88 9.86
CA GLU A 36 -9.28 20.08 9.74
C GLU A 36 -8.70 18.96 8.87
N THR A 37 -8.71 19.22 7.56
CA THR A 37 -7.74 18.79 6.56
C THR A 37 -6.94 17.51 6.88
N ARG A 38 -7.58 16.33 6.75
CA ARG A 38 -6.85 15.07 6.59
C ARG A 38 -6.29 14.98 5.16
N ALA A 39 -5.26 15.77 4.87
CA ALA A 39 -4.36 15.44 3.78
C ALA A 39 -3.75 14.07 4.11
N LEU A 40 -4.10 13.04 3.33
CA LEU A 40 -3.42 11.75 3.39
C LEU A 40 -1.91 12.00 3.20
N PRO A 41 -1.03 11.30 3.93
CA PRO A 41 0.41 11.48 3.77
C PRO A 41 0.75 11.21 2.30
N ILE A 42 1.23 12.26 1.62
CA ILE A 42 1.66 12.16 0.24
C ILE A 42 2.90 11.26 0.26
N MET A 43 2.74 10.00 -0.16
CA MET A 43 3.84 9.06 -0.29
C MET A 43 4.86 9.67 -1.25
N LYS A 44 6.05 9.97 -0.74
CA LYS A 44 7.18 10.49 -1.53
C LYS A 44 8.20 9.38 -1.74
N PRO A 45 8.85 9.31 -2.91
CA PRO A 45 9.92 8.37 -3.14
C PRO A 45 11.11 8.65 -2.22
N LEU A 46 11.77 7.60 -1.74
CA LEU A 46 13.04 7.74 -1.04
C LEU A 46 14.13 8.14 -2.04
N ALA A 47 15.06 9.00 -1.59
CA ALA A 47 16.23 9.40 -2.37
C ALA A 47 17.31 8.30 -2.41
N ASN A 48 16.92 7.06 -2.68
CA ASN A 48 17.83 5.93 -2.87
C ASN A 48 18.15 5.76 -4.36
N THR A 49 19.35 6.18 -4.76
CA THR A 49 19.79 6.19 -6.16
C THR A 49 20.75 5.04 -6.51
N LEU A 50 21.04 4.16 -5.55
CA LEU A 50 21.94 3.01 -5.72
C LEU A 50 21.16 1.69 -5.68
N CYS A 51 21.63 0.74 -6.46
CA CYS A 51 21.11 -0.62 -6.49
C CYS A 51 21.68 -1.40 -5.30
N PRO A 52 20.84 -2.01 -4.43
CA PRO A 52 21.34 -2.74 -3.26
C PRO A 52 22.07 -4.04 -3.62
N LEU A 53 21.85 -4.57 -4.83
CA LEU A 53 22.47 -5.83 -5.26
C LEU A 53 23.89 -5.64 -5.81
N CYS A 54 24.20 -4.48 -6.37
CA CYS A 54 25.49 -4.28 -7.05
C CYS A 54 26.16 -2.92 -6.81
N GLY A 55 25.55 -2.03 -6.02
CA GLY A 55 26.10 -0.71 -5.68
C GLY A 55 26.12 0.32 -6.82
N ALA A 56 25.74 -0.04 -8.04
CA ALA A 56 25.69 0.88 -9.18
C ALA A 56 24.43 1.76 -9.13
N ALA A 57 24.38 2.81 -9.95
CA ALA A 57 23.17 3.63 -10.11
C ALA A 57 21.96 2.76 -10.49
N ASN A 58 20.81 3.00 -9.84
CA ASN A 58 19.58 2.25 -10.10
C ASN A 58 18.69 2.87 -11.19
N GLU A 59 19.05 4.06 -11.68
CA GLU A 59 18.32 4.81 -12.71
C GLU A 59 16.85 5.08 -12.33
N CYS A 60 16.55 5.12 -11.02
CA CYS A 60 15.21 5.42 -10.54
C CYS A 60 14.89 6.91 -10.71
N GLN A 61 13.98 7.23 -11.63
CA GLN A 61 13.59 8.61 -11.89
C GLN A 61 12.81 9.24 -10.72
N PRO A 62 11.87 8.54 -10.05
CA PRO A 62 11.22 9.08 -8.85
C PRO A 62 12.17 9.41 -7.71
N ALA A 63 13.18 8.57 -7.45
CA ALA A 63 14.18 8.82 -6.40
C ALA A 63 15.02 10.07 -6.69
N GLN A 64 15.30 10.35 -7.98
CA GLN A 64 16.03 11.55 -8.42
C GLN A 64 15.14 12.80 -8.40
N ALA A 65 13.88 12.68 -8.82
CA ALA A 65 12.94 13.79 -8.93
C ALA A 65 12.26 14.17 -7.59
N GLY A 66 12.25 13.25 -6.62
CA GLY A 66 11.53 13.42 -5.36
C GLY A 66 9.99 13.37 -5.50
N SER A 67 9.49 12.89 -6.64
CA SER A 67 8.06 12.73 -6.94
C SER A 67 7.81 11.44 -7.74
N PHE A 68 6.64 10.84 -7.58
CA PHE A 68 6.17 9.72 -8.42
C PHE A 68 5.52 10.19 -9.73
N ASP A 69 5.42 11.51 -9.98
CA ASP A 69 4.84 12.10 -11.20
C ASP A 69 5.75 12.02 -12.43
N VAL A 70 6.78 11.17 -12.39
CA VAL A 70 7.76 10.98 -13.46
C VAL A 70 7.78 9.50 -13.87
N ALA A 71 7.87 9.26 -15.17
CA ALA A 71 8.02 7.90 -15.68
C ALA A 71 9.37 7.30 -15.27
N CYS A 72 9.39 6.02 -14.94
CA CYS A 72 10.60 5.26 -14.63
C CYS A 72 10.75 4.09 -15.60
N TRP A 73 11.98 3.72 -15.96
CA TRP A 73 12.26 2.59 -16.86
C TRP A 73 11.63 1.28 -16.37
N CYS A 74 11.49 1.11 -15.05
CA CYS A 74 10.94 -0.10 -14.45
C CYS A 74 9.45 -0.32 -14.77
N MET A 75 8.73 0.75 -15.16
CA MET A 75 7.30 0.67 -15.49
C MET A 75 7.04 -0.02 -16.84
N THR A 76 8.05 -0.11 -17.71
CA THR A 76 7.92 -0.63 -19.07
C THR A 76 8.66 -1.95 -19.27
N THR A 77 9.09 -2.61 -18.19
CA THR A 77 9.85 -3.86 -18.28
C THR A 77 9.44 -4.85 -17.19
N THR A 78 9.70 -6.12 -17.45
CA THR A 78 9.46 -7.18 -16.46
C THR A 78 10.67 -7.29 -15.53
N ILE A 79 10.45 -7.15 -14.22
CA ILE A 79 11.49 -7.34 -13.22
C ILE A 79 11.60 -8.83 -12.87
N ASN A 80 12.81 -9.36 -12.91
CA ASN A 80 13.11 -10.75 -12.59
C ASN A 80 12.81 -11.05 -11.10
N ALA A 81 11.94 -12.04 -10.85
CA ALA A 81 11.53 -12.42 -9.51
C ALA A 81 12.69 -12.94 -8.63
N GLN A 82 13.69 -13.59 -9.21
CA GLN A 82 14.88 -14.05 -8.48
C GLN A 82 15.77 -12.87 -8.06
N ALA A 83 15.78 -11.77 -8.83
CA ALA A 83 16.48 -10.56 -8.43
C ALA A 83 15.78 -9.88 -7.24
N LEU A 84 14.44 -9.83 -7.26
CA LEU A 84 13.64 -9.34 -6.13
C LEU A 84 13.88 -10.17 -4.87
N ALA A 85 13.93 -11.51 -4.99
CA ALA A 85 14.18 -12.41 -3.87
C ALA A 85 15.57 -12.23 -3.20
N ARG A 86 16.50 -11.53 -3.85
CA ARG A 86 17.84 -11.22 -3.29
C ARG A 86 17.91 -9.87 -2.60
N VAL A 87 16.87 -9.05 -2.69
CA VAL A 87 16.83 -7.76 -1.99
C VAL A 87 16.80 -8.05 -0.48
N PRO A 88 17.67 -7.43 0.33
CA PRO A 88 17.67 -7.62 1.78
C PRO A 88 16.30 -7.29 2.39
N ALA A 89 15.84 -8.09 3.33
CA ALA A 89 14.51 -7.97 3.94
C ALA A 89 14.32 -6.61 4.63
N GLU A 90 15.40 -6.01 5.12
CA GLU A 90 15.43 -4.69 5.74
C GLU A 90 15.09 -3.57 4.75
N MET A 91 15.31 -3.81 3.44
CA MET A 91 15.07 -2.83 2.37
C MET A 91 13.78 -3.11 1.59
N GLY A 92 13.28 -4.36 1.60
CA GLY A 92 11.93 -4.75 1.15
C GLY A 92 11.40 -3.99 -0.07
N ASP A 93 10.16 -3.49 0.03
CA ASP A 93 9.45 -2.78 -1.03
C ASP A 93 9.93 -1.32 -1.26
N THR A 94 11.02 -0.92 -0.61
CA THR A 94 11.54 0.46 -0.66
C THR A 94 12.85 0.58 -1.45
N ALA A 95 13.39 -0.53 -1.95
CA ALA A 95 14.60 -0.55 -2.77
C ALA A 95 14.30 -0.57 -4.27
N CYS A 96 15.06 0.22 -5.03
CA CYS A 96 15.06 0.17 -6.49
C CYS A 96 16.25 -0.64 -7.00
N LEU A 97 16.02 -1.52 -7.97
CA LEU A 97 17.06 -2.25 -8.69
C LEU A 97 17.57 -1.40 -9.88
N CYS A 98 18.77 -1.66 -10.39
CA CYS A 98 19.17 -1.15 -11.72
C CYS A 98 18.68 -2.08 -12.84
N PRO A 99 18.62 -1.64 -14.12
CA PRO A 99 18.13 -2.49 -15.22
C PRO A 99 18.86 -3.84 -15.32
N ARG A 100 20.19 -3.82 -15.17
CA ARG A 100 21.03 -5.03 -15.19
C ARG A 100 20.64 -6.05 -14.11
N CYS A 101 20.46 -5.57 -12.88
CA CYS A 101 20.04 -6.42 -11.76
C CYS A 101 18.59 -6.89 -11.94
N ALA A 102 17.71 -6.00 -12.36
CA ALA A 102 16.30 -6.32 -12.61
C ALA A 102 16.12 -7.33 -13.75
N ALA A 103 17.03 -7.38 -14.73
CA ALA A 103 17.08 -8.43 -15.75
C ALA A 103 17.58 -9.78 -15.22
N GLY A 104 18.20 -9.82 -14.03
CA GLY A 104 18.72 -11.04 -13.41
C GLY A 104 20.18 -11.35 -13.74
N GLU A 105 20.92 -10.41 -14.31
CA GLU A 105 22.29 -10.68 -14.79
C GLU A 105 23.31 -10.88 -13.65
N ASN A 106 23.00 -10.43 -12.43
CA ASN A 106 23.82 -10.64 -11.24
C ASN A 106 23.41 -11.89 -10.42
N LEU A 107 22.59 -12.77 -10.97
CA LEU A 107 22.14 -13.98 -10.26
C LEU A 107 23.20 -15.09 -10.23
N ALA A 108 24.13 -15.12 -11.19
CA ALA A 108 25.07 -16.23 -11.36
C ALA A 108 26.22 -16.30 -10.32
N VAL A 109 26.48 -15.26 -9.53
CA VAL A 109 27.75 -15.15 -8.78
C VAL A 109 27.77 -15.81 -7.39
N ASN A 110 26.65 -16.39 -6.91
CA ASN A 110 26.56 -16.91 -5.53
C ASN A 110 26.19 -18.41 -5.44
N ALA A 111 26.23 -19.15 -6.55
CA ALA A 111 25.87 -20.57 -6.61
C ALA A 111 27.00 -21.49 -7.08
N GLU A 112 28.25 -21.01 -7.13
CA GLU A 112 29.41 -21.84 -7.48
C GLU A 112 30.42 -21.87 -6.32
N GLY A 113 30.07 -22.66 -5.31
CA GLY A 113 31.08 -23.34 -4.51
C GLY A 113 31.83 -24.34 -5.38
N VAL A 114 33.16 -24.21 -5.42
CA VAL A 114 34.17 -25.27 -5.55
C VAL A 114 33.66 -26.66 -5.97
N SER A 115 34.00 -27.10 -7.19
CA SER A 115 34.19 -28.54 -7.48
C SER A 115 35.03 -28.80 -8.76
N LYS A 116 36.31 -29.13 -8.52
CA LYS A 116 37.18 -30.09 -9.24
C LYS A 116 37.46 -29.90 -10.75
N ARG A 117 38.68 -29.45 -11.06
CA ARG A 117 39.73 -30.31 -11.65
C ARG A 117 41.12 -29.73 -11.42
#